data_AF-A0A958RB56-F1
#
_entry.id   AF-A0A958RB56-F1
#
_cell.length_a   1.000
_cell.length_b   1.000
_cell.length_c   1.000
_cell.angle_alpha   90.00
_cell.angle_beta   90.00
_cell.angle_gamma   90.00
#
_symmetry.space_group_name_H-M   'P 1'
#
loop_
_entity.id
_entity.type
_entity.pdbx_description
1 polymer ?
#
loop_
_entity_poly.entity_id
_entity_poly.type
_entity_poly.pdbx_seq_one_letter_code
_entity_poly.pdbx_strand_id
1 'polypeptide(L)'
;GAARTVKFHGHCHQKALSNQKYTFDVLSLPENYNVTIINSGCCGMAGSFGYEQQHYAVSMQIGALRLFPAVNRAGAEVIIAANGTSCRHQILEGTGRRALHPVSVLKEALV
;
A
#
# COMPACT_ATOMS: atom_id res chain seq x y z
N GLY A 1 2.44 23.88 -2.00
CA GLY A 1 3.38 23.00 -1.25
C GLY A 1 4.28 22.26 -2.23
N ALA A 2 5.27 21.50 -1.75
CA ALA A 2 6.12 20.69 -2.62
C ALA A 2 5.33 19.53 -3.26
N ALA A 3 5.68 19.17 -4.50
CA ALA A 3 5.06 18.05 -5.19
C ALA A 3 5.38 16.71 -4.49
N ARG A 4 4.36 15.86 -4.31
CA ARG A 4 4.46 14.54 -3.69
C ARG A 4 4.00 13.47 -4.68
N THR A 5 4.74 12.36 -4.75
CA THR A 5 4.32 11.18 -5.52
C THR A 5 3.89 10.09 -4.55
N VAL A 6 2.70 9.54 -4.77
CA VAL A 6 2.11 8.48 -3.93
C VAL A 6 1.82 7.25 -4.78
N LYS A 7 2.25 6.08 -4.30
CA LYS A 7 1.84 4.78 -4.83
C LYS A 7 0.93 4.07 -3.84
N PHE A 8 -0.31 3.84 -4.25
CA PHE A 8 -1.35 3.29 -3.39
C PHE A 8 -1.61 1.80 -3.65
N HIS A 9 -1.49 0.99 -2.60
CA HIS A 9 -1.97 -0.39 -2.58
C HIS A 9 -3.36 -0.47 -1.92
N GLY A 10 -4.39 -0.73 -2.74
CA GLY A 10 -5.74 -0.97 -2.25
C GLY A 10 -5.90 -2.35 -1.61
N HIS A 11 -6.50 -2.40 -0.42
CA HIS A 11 -6.77 -3.64 0.31
C HIS A 11 -7.60 -4.63 -0.52
N CYS A 12 -7.26 -5.91 -0.47
CA CYS A 12 -7.98 -6.97 -1.21
C CYS A 12 -9.47 -7.04 -0.83
N HIS A 13 -9.81 -6.87 0.45
CA HIS A 13 -11.20 -6.83 0.91
C HIS A 13 -11.99 -5.66 0.30
N GLN A 14 -11.38 -4.47 0.18
CA GLN A 14 -12.02 -3.32 -0.48
C GLN A 14 -12.24 -3.61 -1.96
N LYS A 15 -11.27 -4.22 -2.65
CA LYS A 15 -11.39 -4.61 -4.07
C LYS A 15 -12.49 -5.64 -4.31
N ALA A 16 -12.72 -6.53 -3.34
CA ALA A 16 -13.74 -7.57 -3.43
C ALA A 16 -15.16 -7.01 -3.20
N LEU A 17 -15.31 -6.08 -2.24
CA LEU A 17 -16.60 -5.49 -1.90
C LEU A 17 -16.96 -4.25 -2.71
N SER A 18 -15.96 -3.55 -3.24
CA SER A 18 -16.12 -2.22 -3.83
C SER A 18 -14.96 -1.88 -4.76
N ASN A 19 -14.78 -0.59 -5.05
CA ASN A 19 -13.71 -0.10 -5.90
C ASN A 19 -12.64 0.63 -5.07
N GLN A 20 -11.38 0.28 -5.29
CA GLN A 20 -10.23 1.01 -4.74
C GLN A 20 -10.14 2.46 -5.26
N LYS A 21 -10.89 2.79 -6.32
CA LYS A 21 -10.97 4.14 -6.90
C LYS A 21 -11.35 5.21 -5.88
N TYR A 22 -12.25 4.93 -4.94
CA TYR A 22 -12.65 5.96 -3.96
C TYR A 22 -11.48 6.44 -3.09
N THR A 23 -10.60 5.54 -2.66
CA THR A 23 -9.40 5.91 -1.90
C THR A 23 -8.37 6.62 -2.78
N PHE A 24 -8.25 6.22 -4.05
CA PHE A 24 -7.42 6.91 -5.02
C PHE A 24 -7.90 8.35 -5.28
N ASP A 25 -9.20 8.54 -5.49
CA ASP A 25 -9.80 9.85 -5.74
C ASP A 25 -9.55 10.79 -4.57
N VAL A 26 -9.78 10.32 -3.34
CA VAL A 26 -9.53 11.12 -2.12
C VAL A 26 -8.06 11.50 -2.00
N LEU A 27 -7.14 10.57 -2.24
CA LEU A 27 -5.69 10.86 -2.22
C LEU A 27 -5.26 11.85 -3.31
N SER A 28 -6.04 11.96 -4.39
CA SER A 28 -5.78 12.85 -5.52
C SER A 28 -6.42 14.23 -5.36
N LEU A 29 -7.16 14.48 -4.27
CA LEU A 29 -7.75 15.79 -4.01
C LEU A 29 -6.72 16.92 -3.82
N PRO A 30 -5.59 16.71 -3.11
CA PRO A 30 -4.60 17.77 -2.97
C PRO A 30 -3.87 18.04 -4.30
N GLU A 31 -3.84 19.30 -4.74
CA GLU A 31 -3.30 19.70 -6.05
C GLU A 31 -1.84 19.27 -6.30
N ASN A 32 -1.04 19.16 -5.25
CA ASN A 32 0.39 18.83 -5.34
C ASN A 32 0.69 17.33 -5.21
N TYR A 33 -0.33 16.45 -5.24
CA TYR A 33 -0.17 15.01 -5.04
C TYR A 33 -0.43 14.25 -6.34
N ASN A 34 0.62 13.62 -6.87
CA ASN A 34 0.51 12.69 -7.99
C ASN A 34 0.36 11.27 -7.46
N VAL A 35 -0.86 10.73 -7.56
CA VAL A 35 -1.19 9.40 -7.03
C VAL A 35 -1.26 8.39 -8.18
N THR A 36 -0.74 7.19 -7.93
CA THR A 36 -0.92 6.04 -8.82
C THR A 36 -1.30 4.80 -8.02
N ILE A 37 -2.03 3.87 -8.64
CA ILE A 37 -2.43 2.62 -8.00
C ILE A 37 -1.38 1.54 -8.32
N ILE A 38 -0.91 0.85 -7.28
CA ILE A 38 -0.11 -0.36 -7.43
C ILE A 38 -1.04 -1.49 -7.91
N ASN A 39 -0.85 -1.94 -9.15
CA ASN A 39 -1.59 -3.06 -9.72
C ASN A 39 -1.11 -4.40 -9.12
N SER A 40 -1.52 -4.67 -7.89
CA SER A 40 -1.23 -5.90 -7.15
C SER A 40 -2.50 -6.54 -6.61
N GLY A 41 -2.46 -7.85 -6.39
CA GLY A 41 -3.53 -8.60 -5.71
C GLY A 41 -3.51 -8.41 -4.19
N CYS A 42 -3.64 -9.51 -3.44
CA CYS A 42 -3.44 -9.54 -1.99
C CYS A 42 -1.98 -9.22 -1.61
N CYS A 43 -1.76 -8.70 -0.41
CA CYS A 43 -0.42 -8.50 0.14
C CYS A 43 0.23 -9.80 0.63
N GLY A 44 -0.56 -10.84 0.90
CA GLY A 44 -0.10 -12.12 1.45
C GLY A 44 -0.63 -12.41 2.87
N MET A 45 -1.05 -11.38 3.62
CA MET A 45 -1.39 -11.56 5.04
C MET A 45 -2.74 -12.19 5.32
N ALA A 46 -3.78 -11.85 4.53
CA ALA A 46 -5.15 -12.36 4.68
C ALA A 46 -5.60 -12.58 6.16
N GLY A 47 -5.55 -11.54 7.00
CA GLY A 47 -5.80 -11.66 8.43
C GLY A 47 -4.56 -12.13 9.20
N SER A 48 -4.69 -13.22 9.95
CA SER A 48 -3.59 -13.86 10.69
C SER A 48 -2.75 -14.82 9.86
N PHE A 49 -3.22 -15.20 8.67
CA PHE A 49 -2.60 -16.23 7.82
C PHE A 49 -1.10 -15.98 7.64
N GLY A 50 -0.70 -14.75 7.32
CA GLY A 50 0.72 -14.44 7.12
C GLY A 50 1.58 -14.42 8.39
N TYR A 51 1.00 -14.41 9.59
CA TYR A 51 1.74 -14.52 10.86
C TYR A 51 1.95 -15.97 11.29
N GLU A 52 1.19 -16.92 10.76
CA GLU A 52 1.33 -18.32 11.11
C GLU A 52 2.62 -18.89 10.51
N GLN A 53 3.46 -19.51 11.34
CA GLN A 53 4.78 -20.00 10.93
C GLN A 53 4.72 -20.92 9.70
N GLN A 54 3.70 -21.78 9.64
CA GLN A 54 3.43 -22.69 8.51
C GLN A 54 3.08 -21.97 7.19
N HIS A 55 2.54 -20.76 7.26
CA HIS A 55 2.04 -20.00 6.11
C HIS A 55 2.92 -18.78 5.76
N TYR A 56 3.86 -18.42 6.63
CA TYR A 56 4.76 -17.28 6.43
C TYR A 56 5.46 -17.29 5.07
N ALA A 57 6.05 -18.43 4.68
CA ALA A 57 6.73 -18.57 3.40
C ALA A 57 5.78 -18.30 2.21
N VAL A 58 4.55 -18.80 2.27
CA VAL A 58 3.52 -18.60 1.23
C VAL A 58 3.06 -17.14 1.21
N SER A 59 2.83 -16.53 2.38
CA SER A 59 2.50 -15.10 2.51
C SER A 59 3.55 -14.22 1.84
N MET A 60 4.84 -14.50 2.10
CA MET A 60 5.96 -13.79 1.49
C MET A 60 6.03 -13.98 -0.02
N GLN A 61 5.78 -15.19 -0.52
CA GLN A 61 5.71 -15.46 -1.96
C GLN A 61 4.58 -14.67 -2.63
N ILE A 62 3.39 -14.60 -2.02
CA ILE A 62 2.26 -13.81 -2.53
C ILE A 62 2.63 -12.32 -2.63
N GLY A 63 3.24 -11.76 -1.58
CA GLY A 63 3.72 -10.38 -1.59
C GLY A 63 4.77 -10.11 -2.68
N ALA A 64 5.65 -11.08 -2.91
CA ALA A 64 6.73 -11.01 -3.90
C ALA A 64 6.25 -11.03 -5.36
N LEU A 65 5.02 -11.50 -5.65
CA LEU A 65 4.49 -11.57 -7.01
C LEU A 65 4.43 -10.20 -7.70
N ARG A 66 3.85 -9.19 -7.02
CA ARG A 66 3.65 -7.85 -7.59
C ARG A 66 3.83 -6.71 -6.62
N LEU A 67 3.48 -6.89 -5.33
CA LEU A 67 3.51 -5.81 -4.35
C LEU A 67 4.94 -5.40 -4.01
N PHE A 68 5.78 -6.33 -3.56
CA PHE A 68 7.16 -6.02 -3.17
C PHE A 68 7.98 -5.46 -4.35
N PRO A 69 7.93 -6.03 -5.57
CA PRO A 69 8.63 -5.45 -6.71
C PRO A 69 8.19 -4.02 -7.03
N ALA A 70 6.88 -3.71 -6.90
CA ALA A 70 6.38 -2.36 -7.17
C ALA A 70 6.85 -1.33 -6.11
N VAL A 71 6.94 -1.75 -4.85
CA VAL A 71 7.44 -0.94 -3.74
C VAL A 71 8.97 -0.74 -3.85
N ASN A 72 9.72 -1.80 -4.13
CA ASN A 72 11.19 -1.73 -4.26
C ASN A 72 11.65 -0.88 -5.45
N ARG A 73 10.87 -0.85 -6.55
CA ARG A 73 11.13 0.03 -7.70
C ARG A 73 10.74 1.50 -7.45
N ALA A 74 10.00 1.79 -6.38
CA ALA A 74 9.62 3.16 -6.07
C ALA A 74 10.82 3.89 -5.43
N GLY A 75 11.13 5.09 -5.91
CA GLY A 75 12.18 5.93 -5.33
C GLY A 75 11.98 6.18 -3.83
N ALA A 76 13.05 6.56 -3.14
CA ALA A 76 13.04 6.79 -1.70
C ALA A 76 12.01 7.85 -1.28
N GLU A 77 11.90 8.92 -2.07
CA GLU A 77 10.97 10.05 -1.86
C GLU A 77 9.49 9.71 -2.16
N VAL A 78 9.23 8.56 -2.79
CA VAL A 78 7.86 8.14 -3.15
C VAL A 78 7.16 7.60 -1.91
N ILE A 79 6.00 8.16 -1.59
CA ILE A 79 5.15 7.71 -0.50
C ILE A 79 4.46 6.42 -0.92
N ILE A 80 4.58 5.38 -0.10
CA ILE A 80 3.79 4.15 -0.25
C ILE A 80 2.57 4.26 0.66
N ALA A 81 1.37 4.18 0.09
CA ALA A 81 0.12 4.24 0.84
C ALA A 81 -0.59 2.88 0.83
N ALA A 82 -1.10 2.42 1.97
CA ALA A 82 -1.94 1.23 2.07
C ALA A 82 -2.95 1.36 3.22
N ASN A 83 -4.23 1.13 2.94
CA ASN A 83 -5.29 1.29 3.93
C ASN A 83 -5.39 0.14 4.94
N GLY A 84 -4.97 -1.09 4.60
CA GLY A 84 -4.95 -2.19 5.57
C GLY A 84 -3.73 -2.19 6.48
N THR A 85 -3.93 -2.41 7.79
CA THR A 85 -2.84 -2.55 8.76
C THR A 85 -1.92 -3.72 8.44
N SER A 86 -2.47 -4.91 8.19
CA SER A 86 -1.65 -6.07 7.80
C SER A 86 -0.92 -5.84 6.47
N CYS A 87 -1.50 -5.08 5.53
CA CYS A 87 -0.80 -4.71 4.30
C CYS A 87 0.43 -3.83 4.59
N ARG A 88 0.31 -2.86 5.51
CA ARG A 88 1.45 -2.00 5.89
C ARG A 88 2.55 -2.80 6.59
N HIS A 89 2.19 -3.72 7.49
CA HIS A 89 3.17 -4.61 8.14
C HIS A 89 3.88 -5.49 7.12
N GLN A 90 3.13 -6.12 6.21
CA GLN A 90 3.71 -6.98 5.17
C GLN A 90 4.65 -6.24 4.22
N ILE A 91 4.32 -5.00 3.86
CA ILE A 91 5.22 -4.15 3.07
C ILE A 91 6.49 -3.86 3.87
N LEU A 92 6.37 -3.53 5.17
CA LEU A 92 7.53 -3.28 6.02
C LEU A 92 8.42 -4.51 6.13
N GLU A 93 7.87 -5.68 6.44
CA GLU A 93 8.64 -6.92 6.59
C GLU A 93 9.27 -7.37 5.27
N GLY A 94 8.53 -7.30 4.15
CA GLY A 94 9.01 -7.81 2.88
C GLY A 94 9.89 -6.86 2.06
N THR A 95 9.94 -5.57 2.41
CA THR A 95 10.70 -4.57 1.64
C THR A 95 11.53 -3.61 2.49
N GLY A 96 11.34 -3.58 3.81
CA GLY A 96 11.90 -2.56 4.69
C GLY A 96 11.25 -1.18 4.54
N ARG A 97 10.30 -0.99 3.60
CA ARG A 97 9.64 0.30 3.38
C ARG A 97 8.46 0.46 4.33
N ARG A 98 8.41 1.61 5.01
CA ARG A 98 7.24 2.00 5.80
C ARG A 98 6.15 2.55 4.90
N ALA A 99 5.04 1.83 4.78
CA ALA A 99 3.83 2.33 4.14
C ALA A 99 2.98 3.16 5.12
N LEU A 100 2.32 4.20 4.63
CA LEU A 100 1.43 5.08 5.38
C LEU A 100 -0.04 4.73 5.16
N HIS A 101 -0.90 5.02 6.13
CA HIS A 101 -2.34 4.98 5.91
C HIS A 101 -2.75 6.19 5.05
N PRO A 102 -3.71 6.06 4.10
CA PRO A 102 -4.13 7.19 3.26
C PRO A 102 -4.52 8.45 4.05
N VAL A 103 -5.14 8.32 5.22
CA VAL A 103 -5.49 9.46 6.09
C VAL A 103 -4.25 10.19 6.61
N SER A 104 -3.14 9.48 6.88
CA SER A 104 -1.88 10.12 7.29
C SER A 104 -1.30 10.94 6.13
N VAL A 105 -1.39 10.42 4.90
CA VAL A 105 -0.97 11.13 3.69
C VAL A 105 -1.80 12.40 3.49
N LEU A 106 -3.11 12.32 3.68
CA LEU A 106 -4.00 13.50 3.58
C LEU A 106 -3.70 14.53 4.66
N LYS A 107 -3.40 14.09 5.89
CA LYS A 107 -3.05 15.00 6.99
C LYS A 107 -1.81 15.84 6.64
N GLU A 108 -0.82 15.25 5.97
CA GLU A 108 0.37 15.97 5.49
C GLU A 108 0.06 17.00 4.38
N ALA A 109 -1.11 16.93 3.75
CA ALA A 109 -1.55 17.88 2.73
C ALA A 109 -2.36 19.06 3.28
N LEU A 110 -2.80 19.00 4.54
CA LEU A 110 -3.58 20.05 5.21
C LEU A 110 -2.71 21.13 5.86
N VAL A 111 -1.39 20.93 5.90
CA VAL A 111 -0.39 21.82 6.51
C VAL A 111 0.53 22.40 5.44
#